data_AF-A0A927UC45-F1
#
_entry.id   AF-A0A927UC45-F1
#
_cell.length_a   1.000
_cell.length_b   1.000
_cell.length_c   1.000
_cell.angle_alpha   90.00
_cell.angle_beta   90.00
_cell.angle_gamma   90.00
#
_symmetry.space_group_name_H-M   'P 1'
#
loop_
_entity.id
_entity.type
_entity.pdbx_description
1 polymer ?
#
loop_
_entity_poly.entity_id
_entity_poly.type
_entity_poly.pdbx_seq_one_letter_code
_entity_poly.pdbx_strand_id
1 'polypeptide(L)' 'MPQPKVVIAVGTCACTGGIFKECYNIKGGADTVIPVDIYVPGCAARPESIIDGVVKGVALFKEKAEALKTAEK' A
#
# COMPACT_ATOMS: atom_id res chain seq x y z
N MET A 1 -10.57 3.93 -10.54
CA MET A 1 -9.13 3.91 -10.82
C MET A 1 -8.84 2.74 -11.75
N PRO A 2 -8.53 3.00 -13.03
CA PRO A 2 -8.24 1.98 -14.03
C PRO A 2 -7.05 1.09 -13.64
N GLN A 3 -6.97 -0.10 -14.22
CA GLN A 3 -5.81 -0.99 -14.07
C GLN A 3 -4.73 -0.67 -15.13
N PRO A 4 -3.44 -0.93 -14.84
CA PRO A 4 -2.87 -1.39 -13.58
C PRO A 4 -2.86 -0.30 -12.49
N LYS A 5 -2.86 -0.71 -11.22
CA LYS A 5 -2.72 0.19 -10.06
C LYS A 5 -1.97 -0.50 -8.94
N VAL A 6 -1.32 0.31 -8.10
CA VAL A 6 -0.60 -0.13 -6.91
C VAL A 6 -1.06 0.69 -5.70
N VAL A 7 -1.28 0.03 -4.57
CA VAL A 7 -1.70 0.67 -3.32
C VAL A 7 -0.58 0.54 -2.29
N ILE A 8 -0.15 1.68 -1.73
CA ILE A 8 0.91 1.74 -0.71
C ILE A 8 0.29 2.24 0.60
N ALA A 9 0.33 1.43 1.65
CA ALA A 9 -0.09 1.83 3.00
C ALA A 9 1.09 2.48 3.73
N VAL A 10 0.95 3.76 4.11
CA VAL A 10 2.00 4.51 4.80
C VAL A 10 1.61 4.77 6.24
N GLY A 11 2.47 4.33 7.16
CA GLY A 11 2.31 4.51 8.59
C GLY A 11 1.55 3.37 9.27
N THR A 12 1.77 3.24 10.57
CA THR A 12 1.29 2.12 11.39
C THR A 12 -0.23 2.09 11.48
N CYS A 13 -0.87 3.27 11.47
CA CYS A 13 -2.33 3.39 11.40
C CYS A 13 -2.88 2.77 10.11
N ALA A 14 -2.29 3.08 8.95
CA ALA A 14 -2.71 2.48 7.67
C ALA A 14 -2.34 1.00 7.55
N CYS A 15 -1.25 0.55 8.16
CA CYS A 15 -0.81 -0.84 8.08
C CYS A 15 -1.64 -1.78 8.97
N THR A 16 -2.03 -1.34 10.17
CA THR A 16 -2.62 -2.24 11.19
C THR A 16 -3.70 -1.62 12.06
N GLY A 17 -4.01 -0.33 11.89
CA GLY A 17 -4.78 0.47 12.85
C GLY A 17 -3.93 1.13 13.94
N GLY A 18 -2.68 0.68 14.12
CA GLY A 18 -1.71 1.27 15.04
C GLY A 18 -2.20 1.32 16.49
N ILE A 19 -1.87 2.41 17.19
CA ILE A 19 -2.26 2.61 18.59
C ILE A 19 -3.78 2.69 18.79
N PHE A 20 -4.55 2.97 17.73
CA PHE A 20 -5.99 3.12 17.78
C PHE A 20 -6.75 1.86 17.33
N LYS A 21 -6.05 0.72 17.15
CA LYS A 21 -6.64 -0.51 16.58
C LYS A 21 -7.91 -1.00 17.30
N GLU A 22 -8.02 -0.76 18.61
CA GLU A 22 -9.16 -1.18 19.43
C GLU A 22 -10.26 -0.11 19.57
N CYS A 23 -10.06 1.08 19.00
CA CYS A 23 -11.08 2.12 19.05
C CYS A 23 -12.26 1.78 18.13
N TYR A 24 -13.48 2.10 18.58
CA TYR A 24 -14.74 1.81 17.85
C TYR A 24 -14.82 2.39 16.43
N ASN A 25 -13.98 3.40 16.14
CA ASN A 25 -13.93 4.13 14.89
C ASN A 25 -12.81 3.64 13.95
N ILE A 26 -12.06 2.59 14.30
CA ILE A 26 -10.99 2.02 13.49
C ILE A 26 -11.35 0.62 13.02
N LYS A 27 -11.22 0.38 11.71
CA LYS A 27 -11.53 -0.91 11.07
C LYS A 27 -10.28 -1.81 10.92
N GLY A 28 -9.20 -1.53 11.66
CA GLY A 28 -7.90 -2.15 11.46
C GLY A 28 -7.07 -1.45 10.38
N GLY A 29 -6.28 -2.23 9.62
CA GLY A 29 -5.48 -1.71 8.52
C GLY A 29 -6.30 -1.34 7.28
N ALA A 30 -5.69 -0.59 6.37
CA ALA A 30 -6.28 -0.19 5.09
C ALA A 30 -6.57 -1.39 4.18
N ASP A 31 -5.85 -2.49 4.39
CA ASP A 31 -6.03 -3.79 3.74
C ASP A 31 -7.42 -4.39 3.93
N THR A 32 -8.11 -4.02 5.01
CA THR A 32 -9.51 -4.43 5.26
C THR A 32 -10.53 -3.80 4.33
N VAL A 33 -10.16 -2.75 3.59
CA VAL A 33 -11.06 -2.00 2.69
C VAL A 33 -10.57 -2.06 1.24
N ILE A 34 -9.26 -1.93 1.01
CA ILE A 34 -8.66 -1.98 -0.32
C ILE A 34 -7.42 -2.89 -0.29
N PRO A 35 -7.17 -3.69 -1.34
CA PRO A 35 -5.99 -4.53 -1.38
C PRO A 35 -4.73 -3.66 -1.39
N VAL A 36 -3.91 -3.79 -0.36
CA VAL A 36 -2.63 -3.09 -0.22
C VAL A 36 -1.52 -3.97 -0.80
N ASP A 37 -0.67 -3.37 -1.61
CA ASP A 37 0.46 -4.06 -2.23
C ASP A 37 1.75 -3.90 -1.43
N ILE A 38 1.96 -2.72 -0.85
CA ILE A 38 3.20 -2.37 -0.14
C ILE A 38 2.86 -1.69 1.17
N TYR A 39 3.60 -2.06 2.22
CA TYR A 39 3.47 -1.50 3.55
C TYR A 39 4.75 -0.73 3.91
N VAL A 40 4.58 0.52 4.35
CA VAL A 40 5.64 1.37 4.86
C VAL A 40 5.38 1.64 6.34
N PRO A 41 6.01 0.89 7.27
CA PRO A 41 5.79 1.07 8.70
C PRO A 41 6.36 2.39 9.22
N GLY A 42 5.73 2.95 10.27
CA GLY A 42 6.21 4.15 10.98
C GLY A 42 5.12 4.96 11.67
N CYS A 43 5.47 5.81 12.65
CA CYS A 43 4.51 6.63 13.40
C CYS A 43 5.14 7.97 13.86
N ALA A 44 5.37 8.94 12.98
CA ALA A 44 5.17 8.91 11.52
C ALA A 44 6.31 8.18 10.78
N ALA A 45 6.06 7.70 9.56
CA ALA A 45 7.09 7.07 8.74
C ALA A 45 8.16 8.09 8.34
N ARG A 46 9.43 7.66 8.35
CA ARG A 46 10.54 8.51 7.91
C ARG A 46 10.41 8.80 6.41
N PRO A 47 10.74 10.02 5.94
CA PRO A 47 10.65 10.36 4.53
C PRO A 47 11.40 9.38 3.62
N GLU A 48 12.57 8.90 4.04
CA GLU A 48 13.37 7.93 3.29
C GLU A 48 12.65 6.59 3.14
N SER A 49 11.92 6.14 4.18
CA SER A 49 11.11 4.92 4.13
C SER A 49 9.91 5.06 3.19
N ILE A 50 9.33 6.26 3.11
CA ILE A 50 8.24 6.54 2.15
C ILE A 50 8.79 6.48 0.72
N ILE A 51 9.95 7.10 0.47
CA ILE A 51 10.61 7.07 -0.84
C ILE A 51 10.92 5.64 -1.25
N ASP A 52 11.51 4.82 -0.37
CA ASP A 52 11.78 3.41 -0.63
C ASP A 52 10.49 2.62 -0.95
N GLY A 53 9.40 2.89 -0.23
CA GLY A 53 8.09 2.32 -0.51
C GLY A 53 7.57 2.69 -1.91
N VAL A 54 7.72 3.94 -2.33
CA VAL A 54 7.32 4.41 -3.68
C VAL A 54 8.19 3.77 -4.76
N VAL A 55 9.51 3.65 -4.55
CA VAL A 55 10.41 2.99 -5.50
C VAL A 55 9.99 1.53 -5.72
N LYS A 56 9.70 0.79 -4.64
CA LYS A 56 9.15 -0.57 -4.72
C LYS A 56 7.78 -0.59 -5.43
N GLY A 57 6.94 0.41 -5.19
CA GLY A 57 5.63 0.53 -5.83
C GLY A 57 5.71 0.73 -7.34
N VAL A 58 6.66 1.53 -7.80
CA VAL A 58 6.91 1.74 -9.23
C VAL A 58 7.42 0.45 -9.89
N ALA A 59 8.28 -0.32 -9.22
CA ALA A 59 8.75 -1.61 -9.73
C ALA A 59 7.58 -2.59 -9.91
N LEU A 60 6.76 -2.76 -8.87
CA LEU A 60 5.59 -3.63 -8.92
C LEU A 60 4.55 -3.18 -9.96
N PHE A 61 4.37 -1.86 -10.13
CA PHE A 61 3.47 -1.32 -11.14
C PHE A 61 3.89 -1.75 -12.56
N LYS A 62 5.19 -1.71 -12.86
CA LYS A 62 5.71 -2.15 -14.16
C LYS A 62 5.43 -3.63 -14.39
N GLU A 63 5.66 -4.48 -13.39
CA GLU A 63 5.36 -5.91 -13.47
C GLU A 63 3.87 -6.17 -13.74
N LYS A 64 2.99 -5.51 -12.99
CA LYS A 64 1.53 -5.60 -13.21
C LYS A 64 1.11 -5.09 -14.58
N ALA A 65 1.75 -4.04 -15.09
CA ALA A 65 1.46 -3.48 -16.41
C ALA A 65 1.84 -4.47 -17.53
N GLU A 66 3.01 -5.10 -17.46
CA GLU A 66 3.44 -6.09 -18.45
C GLU A 66 2.61 -7.38 -18.38
N ALA A 67 2.22 -7.80 -17.17
CA ALA A 67 1.33 -8.95 -16.99
C ALA A 67 -0.04 -8.71 -17.64
N LEU A 68 -0.62 -7.51 -17.50
CA LEU A 68 -1.89 -7.15 -18.16
C LEU A 68 -1.77 -7.15 -19.69
N LYS A 69 -0.72 -6.54 -20.25
CA LYS A 69 -0.48 -6.56 -21.71
C LYS A 69 -0.33 -7.97 -22.27
N THR A 70 0.22 -8.89 -21.48
CA THR A 70 0.40 -10.29 -21.88
C THR A 70 -0.92 -11.06 -21.81
N ALA A 71 -1.80 -10.73 -20.85
CA ALA A 71 -3.11 -11.35 -20.70
C ALA A 71 -4.14 -10.86 -21.74
N GLU A 72 -3.90 -9.69 -22.34
CA GLU A 72 -4.72 -9.12 -23.41
C GLU A 72 -4.33 -9.62 -24.82
N LYS A 73 -3.21 -10.34 -24.93
CA LYS A 73 -2.75 -11.00 -26.17
C LYS A 73 -3.23 -12.44 -26.24
#